data_AF-A0A2W2KUC2-F1
#
_entry.id   AF-A0A2W2KUC2-F1
#
_cell.length_a   1.000
_cell.length_b   1.000
_cell.length_c   1.000
_cell.angle_alpha   90.00
_cell.angle_beta   90.00
_cell.angle_gamma   90.00
#
_symmetry.space_group_name_H-M   'P 1'
#
loop_
_entity.id
_entity.type
_entity.pdbx_description
1 polymer ?
#
loop_
_entity_poly.entity_id
_entity_poly.type
_entity_poly.pdbx_seq_one_letter_code
_entity_poly.pdbx_strand_id
1 'polypeptide(L)'
;MAWDEWEQLKADATARGSTQMQLNQFPADQVGGSPEGAASADLKSHKRAWAKAGEDVKGLKDGIGKAVTTLEAGQAGLGDTSVCQSAAAQKELYDSWKKYVTGVSSRCGVLGALLEQAGHDLAKPDSALKQELDALKVKYQDTEAVGGQARGK
;
A
#
# COMPACT_ATOMS: atom_id res chain seq x y z
N MET A 1 -39.84 -3.28 -18.33
CA MET A 1 -40.05 -2.04 -17.56
C MET A 1 -38.75 -1.47 -17.03
N ALA A 2 -38.07 -2.00 -16.00
CA ALA A 2 -36.79 -1.41 -15.53
C ALA A 2 -35.62 -1.53 -16.54
N TRP A 3 -35.72 -2.45 -17.50
CA TRP A 3 -34.71 -2.67 -18.54
C TRP A 3 -34.79 -1.65 -19.68
N ASP A 4 -36.01 -1.21 -20.01
CA ASP A 4 -36.26 -0.22 -21.05
C ASP A 4 -35.77 1.18 -20.62
N GLU A 5 -35.90 1.47 -19.31
CA GLU A 5 -35.33 2.67 -18.69
C GLU A 5 -33.80 2.67 -18.75
N TRP A 6 -33.18 1.49 -18.66
CA TRP A 6 -31.72 1.35 -18.73
C TRP A 6 -31.17 1.58 -20.14
N GLU A 7 -31.90 1.13 -21.18
CA GLU A 7 -31.55 1.40 -22.57
C GLU A 7 -31.74 2.87 -22.95
N GLN A 8 -32.81 3.52 -22.46
CA GLN A 8 -32.99 4.96 -22.66
C GLN A 8 -31.86 5.77 -22.01
N LEU A 9 -31.43 5.40 -20.81
CA LEU A 9 -30.38 6.13 -20.10
C LEU A 9 -29.01 6.01 -20.78
N LYS A 10 -28.71 4.87 -21.41
CA LYS A 10 -27.52 4.70 -22.27
C LYS A 10 -27.61 5.49 -23.58
N ALA A 11 -28.78 5.47 -24.22
CA ALA A 11 -29.01 6.21 -25.44
C ALA A 11 -28.84 7.72 -25.20
N ASP A 12 -29.38 8.24 -24.10
CA ASP A 12 -29.23 9.63 -23.67
C ASP A 12 -27.76 9.98 -23.35
N ALA A 13 -27.01 9.08 -22.70
CA ALA A 13 -25.59 9.28 -22.42
C ALA A 13 -24.73 9.35 -23.70
N THR A 14 -25.12 8.59 -24.73
CA THR A 14 -24.43 8.58 -26.03
C THR A 14 -24.85 9.77 -26.90
N ALA A 15 -26.13 10.16 -26.85
CA ALA A 15 -26.68 11.34 -27.54
C ALA A 15 -26.18 12.67 -26.96
N ARG A 16 -25.84 12.71 -25.67
CA ARG A 16 -25.11 13.83 -25.03
C ARG A 16 -23.66 13.95 -25.49
N GLY A 17 -23.25 13.15 -26.47
CA GLY A 17 -22.17 13.41 -27.40
C GLY A 17 -20.94 13.99 -26.74
N SER A 18 -20.11 13.13 -26.14
CA SER A 18 -18.74 13.44 -25.74
C SER A 18 -18.54 14.88 -25.26
N THR A 19 -19.38 15.35 -24.33
CA THR A 19 -18.99 16.51 -23.52
C THR A 19 -17.79 15.98 -22.76
N GLN A 20 -16.59 16.27 -23.27
CA GLN A 20 -15.32 15.78 -22.75
C GLN A 20 -15.43 15.75 -21.24
N MET A 21 -15.41 14.56 -20.65
CA MET A 21 -15.12 14.45 -19.23
C MET A 21 -13.73 15.06 -19.09
N GLN A 22 -13.68 16.34 -18.78
CA GLN A 22 -12.48 17.04 -18.34
C GLN A 22 -12.18 16.48 -16.95
N LEU A 23 -11.64 15.25 -16.92
CA LEU A 23 -10.65 14.89 -15.92
C LEU A 23 -9.71 16.08 -15.83
N ASN A 24 -9.50 16.61 -14.62
CA ASN A 24 -8.71 17.81 -14.33
C ASN A 24 -7.32 17.76 -15.00
N GLN A 25 -7.27 18.03 -16.30
CA GLN A 25 -6.08 18.11 -17.10
C GLN A 25 -5.74 19.58 -17.13
N PHE A 26 -4.55 19.87 -16.62
CA PHE A 26 -3.93 21.18 -16.68
C PHE A 26 -4.00 21.72 -18.12
N PRO A 27 -4.33 23.00 -18.36
CA PRO A 27 -4.55 23.51 -19.71
C PRO A 27 -3.29 23.32 -20.56
N ALA A 28 -3.40 22.53 -21.62
CA ALA A 28 -2.29 22.23 -22.54
C ALA A 28 -1.90 23.41 -23.45
N ASP A 29 -2.64 24.52 -23.42
CA ASP A 29 -2.50 25.63 -24.38
C ASP A 29 -1.61 26.79 -23.91
N GLN A 30 -0.86 26.64 -22.83
CA GLN A 30 0.20 27.57 -22.47
C GLN A 30 1.51 26.83 -22.24
N VAL A 31 2.16 26.46 -23.34
CA VAL A 31 3.60 26.66 -23.60
C VAL A 31 3.87 26.03 -24.96
N GLY A 32 4.39 26.86 -25.87
CA GLY A 32 4.74 26.43 -27.23
C GLY A 32 5.70 25.24 -27.23
N GLY A 33 5.49 24.35 -28.20
CA GLY A 33 6.46 23.38 -28.69
C GLY A 33 7.16 22.56 -27.62
N SER A 34 6.55 21.45 -27.20
CA SER A 34 7.30 20.35 -26.58
C SER A 34 7.14 19.08 -27.43
N PRO A 35 8.25 18.38 -27.75
CA PRO A 35 8.23 17.22 -28.61
C PRO A 35 7.58 16.04 -27.88
N GLU A 36 7.04 15.11 -28.68
CA GLU A 36 6.67 13.76 -28.25
C GLU A 36 7.73 13.19 -27.29
N GLY A 37 7.37 12.94 -26.04
CA GLY A 37 8.31 12.38 -25.05
C GLY A 37 8.37 13.05 -23.67
N ALA A 38 7.35 13.78 -23.22
CA ALA A 38 7.19 14.06 -21.79
C ALA A 38 6.69 12.80 -21.06
N ALA A 39 7.47 11.72 -21.14
CA ALA A 39 7.41 10.64 -20.17
C ALA A 39 7.53 11.27 -18.79
N SER A 40 6.63 10.87 -17.89
CA SER A 40 6.76 10.94 -16.43
C SER A 40 8.03 11.67 -16.00
N ALA A 41 7.94 12.93 -15.56
CA ALA A 41 9.04 13.54 -14.82
C ALA A 41 9.55 12.51 -13.81
N ASP A 42 10.82 12.10 -13.94
CA ASP A 42 11.41 10.93 -13.29
C ASP A 42 10.92 10.78 -11.84
N LEU A 43 9.97 9.89 -11.58
CA LEU A 43 9.56 9.52 -10.23
C LEU A 43 10.69 8.69 -9.62
N LYS A 44 11.71 9.38 -9.10
CA LYS A 44 12.87 8.77 -8.44
C LYS A 44 12.44 8.22 -7.09
N SER A 45 12.21 6.92 -7.06
CA SER A 45 11.96 6.21 -5.81
C SER A 45 13.29 5.98 -5.07
N HIS A 46 13.38 6.44 -3.82
CA HIS A 46 14.61 6.41 -3.05
C HIS A 46 14.59 5.28 -2.00
N LYS A 47 15.41 4.24 -2.18
CA LYS A 47 15.51 3.11 -1.25
C LYS A 47 15.65 3.50 0.23
N ARG A 48 16.45 4.54 0.51
CA ARG A 48 16.69 5.03 1.88
C ARG A 48 15.41 5.62 2.48
N ALA A 49 14.58 6.27 1.66
CA ALA A 49 13.31 6.83 2.13
C ALA A 49 12.33 5.72 2.51
N TRP A 50 12.24 4.64 1.72
CA TRP A 50 11.38 3.48 2.03
C TRP A 50 11.84 2.73 3.27
N ALA A 51 13.13 2.42 3.37
CA ALA A 51 13.69 1.77 4.56
C ALA A 51 13.51 2.64 5.82
N LYS A 52 13.76 3.95 5.72
CA LYS A 52 13.59 4.87 6.85
C LYS A 52 12.12 5.00 7.27
N ALA A 53 11.20 5.10 6.31
CA ALA A 53 9.78 5.13 6.60
C ALA A 53 9.32 3.84 7.29
N GLY A 54 9.83 2.68 6.86
CA GLY A 54 9.52 1.41 7.52
C GLY A 54 10.05 1.34 8.95
N GLU A 55 11.28 1.79 9.18
CA GLU A 55 11.88 1.92 10.52
C GLU A 55 11.05 2.87 11.42
N ASP A 56 10.68 4.04 10.93
CA ASP A 56 9.91 5.04 11.68
C ASP A 56 8.51 4.52 12.06
N VAL A 57 7.84 3.82 11.15
CA VAL A 57 6.55 3.19 11.43
C VAL A 57 6.68 2.07 12.46
N LYS A 58 7.77 1.30 12.46
CA LYS A 58 8.06 0.34 13.54
C LYS A 58 8.40 1.04 14.87
N GLY A 59 9.09 2.17 14.82
CA GLY A 59 9.31 3.02 16.00
C GLY A 59 7.99 3.49 16.61
N LEU A 60 7.00 3.86 15.79
CA LEU A 60 5.66 4.18 16.25
C LEU A 60 4.98 2.97 16.91
N LYS A 61 5.10 1.77 16.34
CA LYS A 61 4.61 0.52 16.96
C LYS A 61 5.18 0.34 18.37
N ASP A 62 6.48 0.57 18.57
CA ASP A 62 7.13 0.43 19.88
C ASP A 62 6.65 1.50 20.87
N GLY A 63 6.48 2.75 20.41
CA GLY A 63 5.87 3.83 21.20
C GLY A 63 4.45 3.49 21.65
N ILE A 64 3.65 2.92 20.75
CA ILE A 64 2.30 2.43 21.06
C ILE A 64 2.37 1.30 22.09
N GLY A 65 3.30 0.35 21.95
CA GLY A 65 3.47 -0.74 22.92
C GLY A 65 3.71 -0.23 24.34
N LYS A 66 4.60 0.75 24.49
CA LYS A 66 4.84 1.43 25.78
C LYS A 66 3.58 2.10 26.32
N ALA A 67 2.82 2.79 25.46
CA ALA A 67 1.57 3.43 25.86
C ALA A 67 0.51 2.43 26.33
N VAL A 68 0.39 1.27 25.67
CA VAL A 68 -0.50 0.18 26.10
C VAL A 68 -0.09 -0.35 27.47
N THR A 69 1.20 -0.59 27.71
CA THR A 69 1.70 -1.02 29.03
C THR A 69 1.38 0.00 30.13
N THR A 70 1.56 1.29 29.86
CA THR A 70 1.17 2.35 30.80
C THR A 70 -0.34 2.38 31.05
N LEU A 71 -1.15 2.20 29.99
CA LEU A 71 -2.61 2.15 30.09
C LEU A 71 -3.09 0.97 30.94
N GLU A 72 -2.47 -0.20 30.77
CA GLU A 72 -2.71 -1.41 31.58
C GLU A 72 -2.33 -1.19 33.05
N ALA A 73 -1.16 -0.62 33.32
CA ALA A 73 -0.73 -0.30 34.67
C ALA A 73 -1.69 0.70 35.34
N GLY A 74 -2.24 1.64 34.59
CA GLY A 74 -3.25 2.59 35.07
C GLY A 74 -4.59 1.96 35.48
N GLN A 75 -4.85 0.69 35.15
CA GLN A 75 -6.03 -0.04 35.64
C GLN A 75 -5.79 -0.74 36.99
N ALA A 76 -4.55 -0.71 37.51
CA ALA A 76 -4.24 -1.35 38.79
C ALA A 76 -5.02 -0.70 39.95
N GLY A 77 -5.51 -1.51 40.88
CA GLY A 77 -6.20 -1.03 42.08
C GLY A 77 -7.69 -0.72 41.92
N LEU A 78 -8.28 -0.92 40.74
CA LEU A 78 -9.72 -0.69 40.52
C LEU A 78 -10.65 -1.69 41.23
N GLY A 79 -10.14 -2.85 41.67
CA GLY A 79 -10.93 -3.86 42.35
C GLY A 79 -12.07 -4.41 41.49
N ASP A 80 -13.17 -4.83 42.13
CA ASP A 80 -14.38 -5.24 41.43
C ASP A 80 -15.14 -4.00 40.93
N THR A 81 -15.15 -3.81 39.60
CA THR A 81 -15.78 -2.68 38.94
C THR A 81 -17.30 -2.82 38.83
N SER A 82 -17.88 -3.98 39.16
CA SER A 82 -19.33 -4.24 38.99
C SER A 82 -20.22 -3.46 39.96
N VAL A 83 -19.65 -3.03 41.09
CA VAL A 83 -20.39 -2.36 42.18
C VAL A 83 -20.53 -0.85 41.93
N CYS A 84 -19.74 -0.29 41.00
CA CYS A 84 -19.70 1.15 40.71
C CYS A 84 -19.85 1.41 39.21
N GLN A 85 -20.93 2.09 38.80
CA GLN A 85 -21.23 2.35 37.39
C GLN A 85 -20.11 3.11 36.66
N SER A 86 -19.44 4.05 37.31
CA SER A 86 -18.32 4.77 36.70
C SER A 86 -17.08 3.87 36.50
N ALA A 87 -16.84 2.94 37.42
CA ALA A 87 -15.76 1.97 37.29
C ALA A 87 -16.03 0.96 36.16
N ALA A 88 -17.27 0.49 36.02
CA ALA A 88 -17.69 -0.34 34.90
C ALA A 88 -17.51 0.38 33.55
N ALA A 89 -17.99 1.64 33.45
CA ALA A 89 -17.82 2.45 32.25
C ALA A 89 -16.34 2.72 31.91
N GLN A 90 -15.50 2.97 32.92
CA GLN A 90 -14.05 3.10 32.74
C GLN A 90 -13.45 1.82 32.17
N LYS A 91 -13.85 0.65 32.69
CA LYS A 91 -13.35 -0.64 32.21
C LYS A 91 -13.72 -0.89 30.75
N GLU A 92 -14.96 -0.60 30.36
CA GLU A 92 -15.40 -0.71 28.96
C GLU A 92 -14.61 0.22 28.03
N LEU A 93 -14.37 1.46 28.45
CA LEU A 93 -13.53 2.42 27.73
C LEU A 93 -12.10 1.89 27.56
N TYR A 94 -11.50 1.40 28.65
CA TYR A 94 -10.16 0.81 28.62
C TYR A 94 -10.09 -0.37 27.65
N ASP A 95 -11.02 -1.32 27.74
CA ASP A 95 -11.03 -2.53 26.90
C ASP A 95 -11.19 -2.15 25.41
N SER A 96 -12.04 -1.18 25.09
CA SER A 96 -12.22 -0.65 23.73
C SER A 96 -10.95 0.03 23.20
N TRP A 97 -10.36 0.94 23.98
CA TRP A 97 -9.14 1.67 23.61
C TRP A 97 -7.95 0.74 23.44
N LYS A 98 -7.75 -0.20 24.37
CA LYS A 98 -6.69 -1.21 24.29
C LYS A 98 -6.82 -2.01 23.00
N LYS A 99 -8.03 -2.52 22.68
CA LYS A 99 -8.28 -3.25 21.44
C LYS A 99 -7.93 -2.42 20.20
N TYR A 100 -8.38 -1.18 20.13
CA TYR A 100 -8.10 -0.30 19.00
C TYR A 100 -6.60 -0.04 18.83
N VAL A 101 -5.93 0.38 19.91
CA VAL A 101 -4.52 0.77 19.88
C VAL A 101 -3.61 -0.42 19.60
N THR A 102 -3.90 -1.62 20.13
CA THR A 102 -3.20 -2.85 19.73
C THR A 102 -3.40 -3.18 18.25
N GLY A 103 -4.60 -2.94 17.70
CA GLY A 103 -4.87 -3.07 16.28
C GLY A 103 -4.03 -2.12 15.42
N VAL A 104 -3.89 -0.86 15.84
CA VAL A 104 -3.02 0.12 15.18
C VAL A 104 -1.55 -0.32 15.26
N SER A 105 -1.09 -0.76 16.43
CA SER A 105 0.28 -1.30 16.61
C SER A 105 0.58 -2.44 15.64
N SER A 106 -0.35 -3.38 15.49
CA SER A 106 -0.22 -4.49 14.53
C SER A 106 -0.10 -3.98 13.08
N ARG A 107 -0.93 -3.02 12.68
CA ARG A 107 -0.87 -2.40 11.35
C ARG A 107 0.46 -1.68 11.11
N CYS A 108 0.98 -0.95 12.09
CA CYS A 108 2.31 -0.35 12.02
C CYS A 108 3.39 -1.43 11.82
N GLY A 109 3.31 -2.56 12.53
CA GLY A 109 4.23 -3.67 12.31
C GLY A 109 4.22 -4.20 10.87
N VAL A 110 3.03 -4.45 10.32
CA VAL A 110 2.86 -4.94 8.94
C VAL A 110 3.32 -3.90 7.91
N LEU A 111 2.85 -2.66 8.04
CA LEU A 111 3.20 -1.57 7.12
C LEU A 111 4.70 -1.28 7.15
N GLY A 112 5.30 -1.21 8.34
CA GLY A 112 6.73 -0.96 8.48
C GLY A 112 7.58 -2.03 7.80
N ALA A 113 7.18 -3.31 7.93
CA ALA A 113 7.86 -4.41 7.24
C ALA A 113 7.72 -4.32 5.71
N LEU A 114 6.53 -3.98 5.20
CA LEU A 114 6.31 -3.80 3.76
C LEU A 114 7.15 -2.65 3.19
N LEU A 115 7.27 -1.54 3.91
CA LEU A 115 8.08 -0.37 3.50
C LEU A 115 9.58 -0.70 3.47
N GLU A 116 10.08 -1.42 4.48
CA GLU A 116 11.47 -1.90 4.47
C GLU A 116 11.73 -2.88 3.31
N GLN A 117 10.80 -3.81 3.07
CA GLN A 117 10.91 -4.77 1.98
C GLN A 117 10.94 -4.05 0.62
N ALA A 118 10.08 -3.06 0.41
CA ALA A 118 10.11 -2.23 -0.80
C ALA A 118 11.47 -1.52 -0.96
N GLY A 119 12.04 -1.00 0.13
CA GLY A 119 13.38 -0.42 0.13
C GLY A 119 14.48 -1.43 -0.24
N HIS A 120 14.39 -2.66 0.28
CA HIS A 120 15.29 -3.76 -0.05
C HIS A 120 15.17 -4.17 -1.52
N ASP A 121 13.95 -4.33 -2.03
CA ASP A 121 13.69 -4.76 -3.40
C ASP A 121 14.15 -3.70 -4.40
N LEU A 122 13.97 -2.42 -4.09
CA LEU A 122 14.59 -1.33 -4.87
C LEU A 122 16.11 -1.28 -4.75
N ALA A 123 16.68 -1.81 -3.68
CA ALA A 123 18.13 -1.89 -3.52
C ALA A 123 18.74 -3.07 -4.29
N LYS A 124 17.91 -3.99 -4.81
CA LYS A 124 18.37 -5.18 -5.51
C LYS A 124 19.03 -4.77 -6.84
N PRO A 125 20.35 -4.92 -6.98
CA PRO A 125 21.03 -4.54 -8.21
C PRO A 125 20.73 -5.57 -9.31
N ASP A 126 20.83 -5.14 -10.57
CA ASP A 126 20.67 -6.02 -11.74
C ASP A 126 21.60 -7.24 -11.70
N SER A 127 22.76 -7.14 -11.02
CA SER A 127 23.67 -8.26 -10.81
C SER A 127 23.09 -9.34 -9.89
N ALA A 128 22.34 -8.97 -8.86
CA ALA A 128 21.65 -9.92 -7.98
C ALA A 128 20.45 -10.56 -8.70
N LEU A 129 19.70 -9.78 -9.49
CA LEU A 129 18.67 -10.31 -10.37
C LEU A 129 19.26 -11.28 -11.41
N LYS A 130 20.42 -10.96 -11.99
CA LYS A 130 21.13 -11.84 -12.91
C LYS A 130 21.54 -13.15 -12.24
N GLN A 131 22.05 -13.12 -11.01
CA GLN A 131 22.39 -14.33 -10.25
C GLN A 131 21.17 -15.23 -10.04
N GLU A 132 20.01 -14.66 -9.68
CA GLU A 132 18.78 -15.44 -9.53
C GLU A 132 18.28 -16.01 -10.85
N LEU A 133 18.37 -15.24 -11.94
CA LEU A 133 18.01 -15.73 -13.28
C LEU A 133 18.94 -16.86 -13.74
N ASP A 134 20.23 -16.74 -13.45
CA ASP A 134 21.22 -17.78 -13.77
C ASP A 134 20.98 -19.04 -12.90
N ALA A 135 20.61 -18.89 -11.62
CA ALA A 135 20.16 -20.01 -10.80
C ALA A 135 18.90 -20.70 -11.34
N LEU A 136 17.97 -19.92 -11.89
CA LEU A 136 16.76 -20.44 -12.56
C LEU A 136 17.12 -21.27 -13.79
N LYS A 137 18.05 -20.80 -14.63
CA LYS A 137 18.55 -21.55 -15.79
C LYS A 137 19.17 -22.88 -15.37
N VAL A 138 19.92 -22.90 -14.27
CA VAL A 138 20.49 -24.15 -13.73
C VAL A 138 19.39 -25.10 -13.28
N LYS A 139 18.35 -24.60 -12.61
CA LYS A 139 17.24 -25.41 -12.11
C LYS A 139 16.41 -26.06 -13.24
N TYR A 140 16.27 -25.38 -14.37
CA TYR A 140 15.45 -25.82 -15.50
C TYR A 140 16.29 -26.25 -16.73
N GLN A 141 17.49 -26.79 -16.51
CA GLN A 141 18.32 -27.32 -17.61
C GLN A 141 17.66 -28.51 -18.34
N ASP A 142 16.72 -29.19 -17.69
CA ASP A 142 15.96 -30.32 -18.20
C ASP A 142 14.82 -29.92 -19.14
N THR A 143 14.49 -28.62 -19.22
CA THR A 143 13.43 -28.09 -20.04
C THR A 143 14.02 -27.44 -21.29
N GLU A 144 13.97 -28.14 -22.43
CA GLU A 144 14.48 -27.59 -23.69
C GLU A 144 13.73 -26.33 -24.13
N ALA A 145 14.49 -25.35 -24.67
CA ALA A 145 13.91 -24.15 -25.25
C ALA A 145 13.24 -24.47 -26.60
N VAL A 146 11.91 -24.53 -26.60
CA VAL A 146 11.08 -24.88 -27.77
C VAL A 146 10.75 -23.71 -28.72
N GLY A 147 11.32 -22.52 -28.50
CA GLY A 147 11.06 -21.32 -29.31
C GLY A 147 12.31 -20.48 -29.56
N GLY A 148 12.40 -19.82 -30.73
CA GLY A 148 13.52 -18.94 -31.09
C GLY A 148 14.70 -19.62 -31.80
N GLN A 149 14.58 -20.91 -32.15
CA GLN A 149 15.54 -21.57 -33.03
C GLN A 149 15.45 -20.93 -34.42
N ALA A 150 16.49 -20.19 -34.81
CA ALA A 150 16.66 -19.76 -36.19
C ALA A 150 16.70 -21.03 -37.04
N ARG A 151 15.64 -21.29 -37.81
CA ARG A 151 15.69 -22.29 -38.87
C ARG A 151 16.79 -21.85 -39.83
N GLY A 152 17.93 -22.51 -39.75
CA GLY A 152 19.03 -22.35 -40.69
C GLY A 152 18.49 -22.47 -42.12
N LYS A 153 18.92 -21.54 -42.98
CA LYS A 153 18.70 -21.63 -44.42
C LYS A 153 19.39 -22.84 -45.00
#